data_AF-A0A364NYJ6-F1
#
_entry.id   AF-A0A364NYJ6-F1
#
_cell.length_a   1.000
_cell.length_b   1.000
_cell.length_c   1.000
_cell.angle_alpha   90.00
_cell.angle_beta   90.00
_cell.angle_gamma   90.00
#
_symmetry.space_group_name_H-M   'P 1'
#
loop_
_entity.id
_entity.type
_entity.pdbx_description
1 polymer ?
#
loop_
_entity_poly.entity_id
_entity_poly.type
_entity_poly.pdbx_seq_one_letter_code
_entity_poly.pdbx_strand_id
1 'polypeptide(L)' 'METKMSYPLFDSGYTLWAADIESRLKEQLGESARSLGIDHRLLLHSYYTGYSVTAALALISSRHGLDAFA' A
#
# COMPACT_ATOMS: atom_id res chain seq x y z
N MET A 1 -15.67 12.14 15.77
CA MET A 1 -16.44 10.97 15.32
C MET A 1 -15.56 10.25 14.30
N GLU A 2 -14.88 9.17 14.70
CA GLU A 2 -14.19 8.31 13.73
C GLU A 2 -15.26 7.58 12.90
N THR A 3 -15.42 7.99 11.65
CA THR A 3 -16.15 7.19 10.66
C THR A 3 -15.40 5.87 10.51
N LYS A 4 -15.97 4.80 11.09
CA LYS A 4 -15.52 3.43 10.89
C LYS A 4 -15.62 3.14 9.39
N MET A 5 -14.51 3.31 8.64
CA MET A 5 -14.47 3.04 7.21
C MET A 5 -14.79 1.55 7.02
N SER A 6 -15.97 1.27 6.46
CA SER A 6 -16.37 -0.09 6.11
C SER A 6 -15.91 -0.35 4.69
N TYR A 7 -14.77 -1.03 4.55
CA TYR A 7 -14.29 -1.49 3.26
C TYR A 7 -15.07 -2.74 2.83
N PRO A 8 -15.40 -2.91 1.55
CA PRO A 8 -16.01 -4.14 1.05
C PRO A 8 -15.13 -5.36 1.37
N LEU A 9 -15.77 -6.48 1.68
CA LEU A 9 -15.11 -7.74 2.02
C LEU A 9 -14.33 -8.33 0.83
N PHE A 10 -14.77 -8.04 -0.39
CA PHE A 10 -14.09 -8.42 -1.63
C PHE A 10 -14.06 -7.24 -2.58
N ASP A 11 -12.85 -6.82 -2.94
CA ASP A 11 -12.59 -5.80 -3.96
C ASP A 11 -11.46 -6.31 -4.85
N SER A 12 -11.82 -6.70 -6.08
CA SER A 12 -10.86 -7.18 -7.07
C SER A 12 -9.91 -6.08 -7.54
N GLY A 13 -10.37 -4.82 -7.56
CA GLY A 13 -9.52 -3.66 -7.86
C GLY A 13 -8.46 -3.45 -6.79
N TYR A 14 -8.86 -3.51 -5.51
CA TYR A 14 -7.92 -3.45 -4.40
C TYR A 14 -6.91 -4.60 -4.44
N THR A 15 -7.39 -5.82 -4.73
CA THR A 15 -6.53 -7.01 -4.79
C THR A 15 -5.44 -6.86 -5.86
N LEU A 16 -5.79 -6.38 -7.05
CA LEU A 16 -4.84 -6.13 -8.12
C LEU A 16 -3.88 -4.99 -7.78
N TRP A 17 -4.41 -3.88 -7.26
CA TRP A 17 -3.62 -2.72 -6.85
C TRP A 17 -2.61 -3.06 -5.74
N ALA A 18 -3.02 -3.87 -4.75
CA ALA A 18 -2.13 -4.33 -3.68
C ALA A 18 -1.08 -5.32 -4.18
N ALA A 19 -1.44 -6.19 -5.14
CA ALA A 19 -0.48 -7.09 -5.78
C ALA A 19 0.60 -6.34 -6.59
N ASP A 20 0.25 -5.22 -7.22
CA ASP A 20 1.21 -4.35 -7.88
C ASP A 20 2.19 -3.72 -6.89
N ILE A 21 1.70 -3.22 -5.74
CA ILE A 21 2.57 -2.72 -4.67
C ILE A 21 3.52 -3.82 -4.18
N GLU A 22 3.00 -5.00 -3.87
CA GLU A 22 3.82 -6.15 -3.43
C GLU A 22 4.90 -6.51 -4.45
N SER A 23 4.56 -6.51 -5.73
CA SER A 23 5.51 -6.78 -6.81
C SER A 23 6.63 -5.74 -6.83
N ARG A 24 6.29 -4.45 -6.74
CA ARG A 24 7.29 -3.35 -6.73
C ARG A 24 8.18 -3.38 -5.50
N LEU A 25 7.63 -3.67 -4.32
CA LEU A 25 8.40 -3.83 -3.09
C LEU A 25 9.40 -4.98 -3.21
N LYS A 26 8.98 -6.13 -3.74
CA LYS A 26 9.88 -7.26 -3.98
C LYS A 26 10.94 -6.95 -5.03
N GLU A 27 10.58 -6.28 -6.12
CA GLU A 27 11.51 -5.90 -7.19
C GLU A 27 12.61 -4.95 -6.71
N GLN A 28 12.27 -3.95 -5.90
CA GLN A 28 13.23 -2.93 -5.47
C GLN A 28 13.95 -3.27 -4.17
N LEU A 29 13.29 -3.95 -3.24
CA LEU A 29 13.78 -4.17 -1.88
C LEU A 29 13.95 -5.66 -1.53
N GLY A 30 13.45 -6.57 -2.37
CA GLY A 30 13.44 -8.01 -2.06
C GLY A 30 12.46 -8.42 -0.95
N GLU A 31 11.64 -7.50 -0.46
CA GLU A 31 10.82 -7.67 0.73
C GLU A 31 9.32 -7.46 0.43
N SER A 32 8.47 -8.10 1.24
CA SER A 32 7.01 -7.92 1.18
C SER A 32 6.56 -6.72 2.01
N ALA A 33 5.34 -6.21 1.79
CA ALA A 33 4.82 -5.12 2.63
C ALA A 33 4.73 -5.54 4.11
N ARG A 34 4.38 -6.81 4.36
CA ARG A 34 4.34 -7.37 5.70
C ARG A 34 5.73 -7.41 6.36
N SER A 35 6.78 -7.81 5.63
CA SER A 35 8.15 -7.83 6.16
C SER A 35 8.64 -6.42 6.53
N LEU A 36 8.28 -5.42 5.72
CA LEU A 36 8.61 -4.02 5.94
C LEU A 36 7.77 -3.36 7.05
N GLY A 37 6.85 -4.11 7.68
CA GLY A 37 5.98 -3.61 8.74
C GLY A 37 4.91 -2.62 8.24
N ILE A 38 4.59 -2.64 6.95
CA ILE A 38 3.56 -1.77 6.36
C ILE A 38 2.18 -2.28 6.78
N ASP A 39 1.40 -1.41 7.43
CA ASP A 39 0.07 -1.76 7.91
C ASP A 39 -0.89 -1.95 6.72
N HIS A 40 -1.61 -3.07 6.71
CA HIS A 40 -2.66 -3.33 5.72
C HIS A 40 -3.74 -2.24 5.69
N ARG A 41 -4.03 -1.60 6.84
CA ARG A 41 -4.97 -0.47 6.92
C ARG A 41 -4.46 0.76 6.17
N LEU A 42 -3.15 0.97 6.12
CA LEU A 42 -2.55 2.05 5.32
C LEU A 42 -2.78 1.80 3.82
N LEU A 43 -2.59 0.55 3.37
CA LEU A 43 -2.84 0.15 1.98
C LEU A 43 -4.31 0.32 1.61
N LEU A 44 -5.24 -0.18 2.44
CA LEU A 44 -6.67 0.01 2.25
C LEU A 44 -7.02 1.50 2.19
N HIS A 45 -6.59 2.28 3.18
CA HIS A 45 -6.89 3.70 3.22
C HIS A 45 -6.37 4.44 1.98
N SER A 46 -5.15 4.14 1.54
CA SER A 46 -4.55 4.75 0.34
C SER A 46 -5.38 4.42 -0.91
N TYR A 47 -5.74 3.16 -1.10
CA TYR A 47 -6.56 2.73 -2.24
C TYR A 47 -7.93 3.43 -2.25
N TYR A 48 -8.67 3.40 -1.14
CA TYR A 48 -10.01 4.02 -1.08
C TYR A 48 -10.00 5.55 -1.06
N THR A 49 -8.84 6.17 -0.78
CA THR A 49 -8.64 7.63 -0.95
C THR A 49 -8.24 8.00 -2.39
N GLY A 50 -8.05 7.01 -3.27
CA GLY A 50 -7.77 7.21 -4.69
C GLY A 50 -6.28 7.33 -5.04
N TYR A 51 -5.38 6.85 -4.19
CA TYR A 51 -3.95 6.85 -4.50
C TYR A 51 -3.64 5.88 -5.64
N SER A 52 -2.83 6.32 -6.60
CA SER A 52 -2.19 5.41 -7.54
C SER A 52 -1.15 4.54 -6.83
N VAL A 53 -0.74 3.43 -7.45
CA VAL A 53 0.34 2.57 -6.96
C VAL A 53 1.61 3.37 -6.68
N THR A 54 2.02 4.23 -7.62
CA THR A 54 3.21 5.08 -7.48
C THR A 54 3.08 6.06 -6.30
N ALA A 55 1.93 6.72 -6.14
CA ALA A 55 1.71 7.65 -5.05
C ALA A 55 1.74 6.94 -3.68
N ALA A 56 1.17 5.74 -3.59
CA ALA A 56 1.22 4.94 -2.38
C ALA A 56 2.64 4.44 -2.06
N LEU A 57 3.41 4.02 -3.06
CA LEU A 57 4.82 3.64 -2.87
C LEU A 57 5.66 4.82 -2.38
N ALA A 58 5.48 6.02 -2.93
CA ALA A 58 6.17 7.23 -2.44
C ALA A 58 5.81 7.55 -0.98
N LEU A 59 4.53 7.44 -0.60
CA LEU A 59 4.07 7.60 0.78
C LEU A 59 4.70 6.56 1.71
N ILE A 60 4.71 5.30 1.30
CA ILE A 60 5.34 4.19 2.04
C ILE A 60 6.83 4.46 2.22
N SER A 61 7.52 4.85 1.15
CA SER A 61 8.94 5.21 1.17
C SER A 61 9.23 6.30 2.18
N SER A 62 8.49 7.40 2.15
CA SER A 62 8.65 8.51 3.08
C SER A 62 8.41 8.10 4.54
N ARG A 63 7.40 7.26 4.80
CA ARG A 63 7.02 6.86 6.16
C ARG A 63 7.95 5.80 6.77
N HIS A 64 8.52 4.93 5.93
CA HIS A 64 9.37 3.82 6.36
C HIS A 64 10.87 4.07 6.11
N GLY A 65 11.24 5.25 5.61
CA GLY A 65 12.64 5.59 5.32
C GLY A 65 13.26 4.73 4.22
N LEU A 66 12.47 4.40 3.19
CA LEU A 66 12.92 3.59 2.06
C LEU A 66 13.28 4.51 0.90
N ASP A 67 14.53 4.47 0.44
CA ASP A 67 15.01 5.32 -0.67
C ASP A 67 14.68 4.76 -2.07
N ALA A 68 13.93 3.64 -2.14
CA ALA A 68 13.68 2.89 -3.37
C ALA A 68 12.60 3.47 -4.30
N PHE A 69 11.73 4.35 -3.82
CA PHE A 69 10.58 4.88 -4.57
C PHE A 69 10.48 6.41 -4.52
N ALA A 70 11.58 7.08 -4.23
CA ALA A 70 11.71 8.55 -4.20
C ALA A 70 11.70 9.17 -5.60
#